data_AF-A0A4Q7NUH8-F1
#
_entry.id   AF-A0A4Q7NUH8-F1
#
_cell.length_a   1.000
_cell.length_b   1.000
_cell.length_c   1.000
_cell.angle_alpha   90.00
_cell.angle_beta   90.00
_cell.angle_gamma   90.00
#
_symmetry.space_group_name_H-M   'P 1'
#
loop_
_entity.id
_entity.type
_entity.pdbx_description
1 polymer ?
#
loop_
_entity_poly.entity_id
_entity_poly.type
_entity_poly.pdbx_seq_one_letter_code
_entity_poly.pdbx_strand_id
1 'polypeptide(L)'
;MKVSNQCAELSKSKVTFCPATTHILNVGSNTQNDINLNFFRNIILIFVIICFTNCASRNEYGIVRPNKIRFSNKNCEDEKVFEKIDTSVIYLTEYKWPEKNGIHYNGYKFYSDNKVAFFIDIKIDSGDALNPKKAQMGFYSTCSEINNIQIAYHHVQSGIFKSKKEFEIISDTLIVKTLKSPQASYGIEKYYKRKLTTNELIYKPDW
;
A
#
# COMPACT_ATOMS: atom_id res chain seq x y z
N MET A 1 -24.03 61.84 45.66
CA MET A 1 -23.13 62.99 45.45
C MET A 1 -23.79 63.91 44.43
N LYS A 2 -24.11 65.17 44.79
CA LYS A 2 -24.64 66.14 43.81
C LYS A 2 -23.47 66.69 42.99
N VAL A 3 -23.56 66.61 41.66
CA VAL A 3 -22.81 67.48 40.76
C VAL A 3 -23.82 68.11 39.81
N SER A 4 -23.80 69.44 39.79
CA SER A 4 -24.65 70.29 38.97
C SER A 4 -23.88 70.75 37.74
N ASN A 5 -24.63 71.34 36.80
CA ASN A 5 -24.22 72.29 35.74
C ASN A 5 -24.28 71.73 34.31
N GLN A 6 -24.78 72.47 33.33
CA GLN A 6 -25.61 73.70 33.33
C GLN A 6 -26.24 73.80 31.93
N CYS A 7 -27.47 74.30 31.81
CA CYS A 7 -28.08 74.52 30.50
C CYS A 7 -27.44 75.72 29.80
N ALA A 8 -27.19 75.61 28.49
CA ALA A 8 -27.06 76.77 27.62
C ALA A 8 -28.43 77.09 27.05
N GLU A 9 -29.07 78.18 27.51
CA GLU A 9 -30.28 78.71 26.88
C GLU A 9 -29.92 79.68 25.75
N LEU A 10 -30.54 79.50 24.58
CA LEU A 10 -30.70 80.57 23.60
C LEU A 10 -32.16 80.62 23.10
N SER A 11 -32.91 81.52 23.73
CA SER A 11 -34.14 82.18 23.28
C SER A 11 -35.29 81.38 22.62
N LYS A 12 -36.44 81.39 23.33
CA LYS A 12 -37.79 81.59 22.78
C LYS A 12 -38.30 80.60 21.71
N SER A 13 -38.76 79.42 22.12
CA SER A 13 -40.22 79.19 22.32
C SER A 13 -40.58 77.73 22.65
N LYS A 14 -41.62 77.58 23.49
CA LYS A 14 -42.52 76.43 23.66
C LYS A 14 -41.96 74.98 23.74
N VAL A 15 -42.17 74.42 24.94
CA VAL A 15 -42.38 73.00 25.30
C VAL A 15 -41.13 72.11 25.45
N THR A 16 -40.96 71.62 26.68
CA THR A 16 -40.06 70.53 27.04
C THR A 16 -40.83 69.20 27.03
N PHE A 17 -40.36 68.21 26.29
CA PHE A 17 -40.65 66.78 26.52
C PHE A 17 -39.45 65.93 26.09
N CYS A 18 -38.89 65.16 27.04
CA CYS A 18 -38.09 63.95 26.80
C CYS A 18 -39.07 62.77 26.56
N PRO A 19 -38.67 61.53 26.13
CA PRO A 19 -37.36 60.87 26.16
C PRO A 19 -36.92 60.43 24.72
N ALA A 20 -36.10 59.41 24.42
CA ALA A 20 -35.53 58.29 25.18
C ALA A 20 -34.19 57.76 24.60
N THR A 21 -33.57 56.83 25.32
CA THR A 21 -32.33 56.11 24.98
C THR A 21 -32.57 54.95 24.02
N THR A 22 -31.75 54.82 22.97
CA THR A 22 -31.54 53.56 22.24
C THR A 22 -30.04 53.30 22.07
N HIS A 23 -29.48 52.46 22.95
CA HIS A 23 -28.14 51.90 22.74
C HIS A 23 -28.23 50.80 21.69
N ILE A 24 -27.76 51.08 20.47
CA ILE A 24 -27.57 50.06 19.45
C ILE A 24 -26.38 49.19 19.90
N LEU A 25 -26.68 47.96 20.32
CA LEU A 25 -25.66 46.94 20.59
C LEU A 25 -25.02 46.54 19.26
N ASN A 26 -23.79 47.02 19.02
CA ASN A 26 -22.99 46.62 17.88
C ASN A 26 -22.44 45.19 18.09
N VAL A 27 -23.23 44.19 17.73
CA VAL A 27 -22.82 42.77 17.81
C VAL A 27 -21.86 42.48 16.65
N GLY A 28 -20.55 42.49 16.94
CA GLY A 28 -19.51 42.21 15.96
C GLY A 28 -19.61 40.78 15.40
N SER A 29 -19.93 40.66 14.12
CA SER A 29 -20.28 39.39 13.44
C SER A 29 -19.11 38.70 12.73
N ASN A 30 -17.86 38.92 13.16
CA ASN A 30 -16.67 38.42 12.44
C ASN A 30 -16.14 37.04 12.90
N THR A 31 -16.45 36.57 14.12
CA THR A 31 -15.83 35.34 14.66
C THR A 31 -16.33 34.03 14.04
N GLN A 32 -17.53 34.01 13.46
CA GLN A 32 -18.12 32.77 12.91
C GLN A 32 -17.49 32.33 11.57
N ASN A 33 -16.96 33.29 10.79
CA ASN A 33 -16.39 33.01 9.47
C ASN A 33 -14.97 32.44 9.56
N ASP A 34 -14.13 32.98 10.46
CA ASP A 34 -12.74 32.54 10.64
C ASP A 34 -12.62 31.12 11.19
N ILE A 35 -13.54 30.70 12.07
CA ILE A 35 -13.58 29.34 12.61
C ILE A 35 -13.89 28.34 11.48
N ASN A 36 -14.90 28.64 10.64
CA ASN A 36 -15.23 27.82 9.48
C ASN A 36 -14.07 27.73 8.48
N LEU A 37 -13.45 28.85 8.13
CA LEU A 37 -12.36 28.85 7.13
C LEU A 37 -11.16 28.02 7.58
N ASN A 38 -10.78 28.12 8.86
CA ASN A 38 -9.70 27.30 9.42
C ASN A 38 -10.07 25.81 9.54
N PHE A 39 -11.33 25.49 9.87
CA PHE A 39 -11.83 24.11 9.92
C PHE A 39 -11.81 23.45 8.53
N PHE A 40 -12.33 24.14 7.50
CA PHE A 40 -12.26 23.67 6.11
C PHE A 40 -10.82 23.54 5.61
N ARG A 41 -9.93 24.50 5.91
CA ARG A 41 -8.50 24.41 5.55
C ARG A 41 -7.83 23.18 6.16
N ASN A 42 -8.12 22.88 7.43
CA ASN A 42 -7.57 21.71 8.12
C ASN A 42 -8.13 20.39 7.55
N ILE A 43 -9.42 20.33 7.21
CA ILE A 43 -10.01 19.17 6.52
C ILE A 43 -9.35 18.95 5.16
N ILE A 44 -9.18 20.00 4.35
CA ILE A 44 -8.53 19.91 3.03
C ILE A 44 -7.09 19.43 3.19
N LEU A 45 -6.32 19.94 4.15
CA LEU A 45 -4.96 19.47 4.45
C LEU A 45 -4.93 17.99 4.82
N ILE A 46 -5.84 17.52 5.69
CA ILE A 46 -5.97 16.10 6.05
C ILE A 46 -6.31 15.26 4.80
N PHE A 47 -7.25 15.71 3.96
CA PHE A 47 -7.64 15.00 2.74
C PHE A 47 -6.47 14.88 1.75
N VAL A 48 -5.71 15.97 1.55
CA VAL A 48 -4.51 16.01 0.71
C VAL A 48 -3.42 15.07 1.23
N ILE A 49 -3.17 15.05 2.55
CA ILE A 49 -2.22 14.12 3.18
C ILE A 49 -2.67 12.67 2.97
N ILE A 50 -3.96 12.36 3.16
CA ILE A 50 -4.52 11.02 2.92
C ILE A 50 -4.34 10.60 1.46
N CYS A 51 -4.58 11.49 0.49
CA CYS A 51 -4.39 11.21 -0.94
C CYS A 51 -2.95 10.79 -1.30
N PHE A 52 -1.93 11.42 -0.70
CA PHE A 52 -0.53 11.11 -1.01
C PHE A 52 0.02 9.83 -0.35
N THR A 53 -0.58 9.34 0.73
CA THR A 53 -0.07 8.14 1.45
C THR A 53 -0.33 6.80 0.76
N ASN A 54 -1.06 6.77 -0.36
CA ASN A 54 -1.38 5.55 -1.10
C ASN A 54 -0.60 5.32 -2.40
N CYS A 55 0.41 6.14 -2.70
CA CYS A 55 1.33 5.91 -3.81
C CYS A 55 2.19 4.66 -3.58
N ALA A 56 1.76 3.52 -4.11
CA ALA A 56 2.67 2.40 -4.36
C ALA A 56 3.48 2.70 -5.62
N SER A 57 4.81 2.62 -5.51
CA SER A 57 5.70 2.80 -6.65
C SER A 57 5.55 1.64 -7.64
N ARG A 58 5.79 1.95 -8.92
CA ARG A 58 6.14 0.96 -9.94
C ARG A 58 7.61 1.12 -10.26
N ASN A 59 8.28 0.02 -10.60
CA ASN A 59 9.63 0.07 -11.13
C ASN A 59 9.62 0.29 -12.66
N GLU A 60 10.80 0.30 -13.28
CA GLU A 60 10.97 0.56 -14.72
C GLU A 60 10.30 -0.48 -15.63
N TYR A 61 9.94 -1.66 -15.10
CA TYR A 61 9.19 -2.71 -15.81
C TYR A 61 7.67 -2.61 -15.55
N GLY A 62 7.21 -1.53 -14.91
CA GLY A 62 5.80 -1.33 -14.56
C GLY A 62 5.29 -2.23 -13.42
N ILE A 63 6.15 -3.07 -12.82
CA ILE A 63 5.78 -3.99 -11.75
C ILE A 63 5.60 -3.20 -10.45
N VAL A 64 4.55 -3.51 -9.70
CA VAL A 64 4.24 -2.82 -8.45
C VAL A 64 5.22 -3.22 -7.35
N ARG A 65 5.64 -2.22 -6.58
CA ARG A 65 6.52 -2.32 -5.42
C ARG A 65 5.83 -1.69 -4.20
N PRO A 66 4.95 -2.43 -3.50
CA PRO A 66 4.35 -1.92 -2.27
C PRO A 66 5.37 -1.92 -1.12
N ASN A 67 5.25 -0.96 -0.21
CA ASN A 67 6.06 -0.89 1.00
C ASN A 67 5.91 -2.18 1.85
N LYS A 68 7.03 -2.70 2.39
CA LYS A 68 7.09 -3.91 3.24
C LYS A 68 6.06 -3.92 4.37
N ILE A 69 5.71 -2.76 4.93
CA ILE A 69 4.68 -2.59 5.97
C ILE A 69 3.30 -3.17 5.55
N ARG A 70 3.01 -3.25 4.24
CA ARG A 70 1.75 -3.84 3.75
C ARG A 70 1.69 -5.37 3.90
N PHE A 71 2.80 -6.07 4.14
CA PHE A 71 2.83 -7.52 4.33
C PHE A 71 2.67 -7.89 5.81
N SER A 72 1.90 -8.95 6.10
CA SER A 72 1.63 -9.38 7.48
C SER A 72 2.46 -10.60 7.89
N ASN A 73 3.56 -10.87 7.20
CA ASN A 73 4.45 -11.97 7.54
C ASN A 73 5.40 -11.48 8.65
N LYS A 74 5.34 -12.14 9.81
CA LYS A 74 6.33 -11.97 10.86
C LYS A 74 7.69 -12.45 10.30
N ASN A 75 8.73 -11.61 10.40
CA ASN A 75 10.09 -12.05 10.08
C ASN A 75 10.42 -13.26 10.97
N CYS A 76 11.01 -14.29 10.38
CA CYS A 76 11.49 -15.46 11.09
C CYS A 76 12.99 -15.30 11.33
N GLU A 77 13.41 -15.13 12.58
CA GLU A 77 14.83 -15.15 12.96
C GLU A 77 15.36 -16.59 13.13
N ASP A 78 14.50 -17.61 13.00
CA ASP A 78 14.84 -19.03 13.08
C ASP A 78 15.77 -19.49 11.94
N GLU A 79 16.93 -20.05 12.30
CA GLU A 79 17.85 -20.72 11.35
C GLU A 79 17.18 -21.86 10.56
N LYS A 80 16.13 -22.48 11.14
CA LYS A 80 15.28 -23.53 10.53
C LYS A 80 14.57 -23.10 9.24
N VAL A 81 14.54 -21.80 8.94
CA VAL A 81 14.09 -21.30 7.63
C VAL A 81 14.99 -21.82 6.50
N PHE A 82 16.30 -21.88 6.73
CA PHE A 82 17.29 -22.30 5.73
C PHE A 82 17.33 -23.83 5.55
N GLU A 83 16.92 -24.62 6.54
CA GLU A 83 16.77 -26.08 6.41
C GLU A 83 15.70 -26.47 5.37
N LYS A 84 14.66 -25.63 5.21
CA LYS A 84 13.52 -25.89 4.31
C LYS A 84 13.65 -25.21 2.94
N ILE A 85 14.50 -24.20 2.80
CA ILE A 85 14.51 -23.30 1.64
C ILE A 85 15.89 -23.27 0.97
N ASP A 86 15.95 -23.86 -0.21
CA ASP A 86 17.10 -23.79 -1.11
C ASP A 86 17.02 -22.50 -1.96
N THR A 87 17.91 -21.55 -1.70
CA THR A 87 18.01 -20.27 -2.44
C THR A 87 18.83 -20.38 -3.73
N SER A 88 19.43 -21.56 -4.01
CA SER A 88 20.21 -21.82 -5.22
C SER A 88 19.37 -22.31 -6.41
N VAL A 89 18.05 -22.41 -6.24
CA VAL A 89 17.13 -22.98 -7.22
C VAL A 89 15.96 -22.06 -7.55
N ILE A 90 15.26 -22.41 -8.63
CA ILE A 90 13.93 -21.89 -8.97
C ILE A 90 12.97 -23.08 -9.10
N TYR A 91 11.73 -22.91 -8.67
CA TYR A 91 10.66 -23.88 -8.88
C TYR A 91 9.80 -23.41 -10.05
N LEU A 92 9.71 -24.21 -11.11
CA LEU A 92 9.07 -23.84 -12.39
C LEU A 92 7.86 -24.71 -12.70
N THR A 93 6.86 -24.16 -13.37
CA THR A 93 5.75 -24.91 -13.98
C THR A 93 5.51 -24.41 -15.39
N GLU A 94 5.25 -25.32 -16.34
CA GLU A 94 4.97 -24.95 -17.73
C GLU A 94 3.66 -24.19 -17.83
N TYR A 95 3.67 -23.09 -18.58
CA TYR A 95 2.52 -22.24 -18.83
C TYR A 95 2.33 -22.07 -20.34
N LYS A 96 1.37 -22.80 -20.90
CA LYS A 96 1.10 -22.83 -22.34
C LYS A 96 -0.01 -21.85 -22.69
N TRP A 97 0.33 -20.76 -23.38
CA TRP A 97 -0.63 -19.86 -24.02
C TRP A 97 -0.79 -20.25 -25.50
N PRO A 98 -2.01 -20.44 -26.02
CA PRO A 98 -2.24 -20.83 -27.41
C PRO A 98 -1.63 -19.88 -28.44
N GLU A 99 -1.53 -18.59 -28.09
CA GLU A 99 -1.09 -17.50 -28.98
C GLU A 99 0.40 -17.17 -28.86
N LYS A 100 1.15 -17.82 -27.94
CA LYS A 100 2.55 -17.50 -27.69
C LYS A 100 3.49 -18.59 -28.20
N ASN A 101 4.39 -18.20 -29.08
CA ASN A 101 5.43 -19.09 -29.61
C ASN A 101 6.48 -19.42 -28.55
N GLY A 102 6.70 -20.71 -28.31
CA GLY A 102 7.70 -21.26 -27.38
C GLY A 102 7.11 -21.67 -26.03
N ILE A 103 7.90 -22.36 -25.21
CA ILE A 103 7.49 -22.75 -23.86
C ILE A 103 7.73 -21.57 -22.92
N HIS A 104 6.68 -21.14 -22.23
CA HIS A 104 6.77 -20.16 -21.15
C HIS A 104 6.59 -20.87 -19.80
N TYR A 105 7.08 -20.24 -18.74
CA TYR A 105 7.01 -20.76 -17.38
C TYR A 105 6.48 -19.71 -16.41
N ASN A 106 5.79 -20.18 -15.39
CA ASN A 106 5.64 -19.44 -14.13
C ASN A 106 6.61 -20.05 -13.10
N GLY A 107 7.09 -19.26 -12.14
CA GLY A 107 8.01 -19.83 -11.15
C GLY A 107 8.27 -19.01 -9.91
N TYR A 108 8.65 -19.71 -8.84
CA TYR A 108 9.06 -19.13 -7.56
C TYR A 108 10.56 -19.27 -7.36
N LYS A 109 11.23 -18.15 -7.09
CA LYS A 109 12.62 -18.13 -6.57
C LYS A 109 12.61 -17.56 -5.16
N PHE A 110 13.12 -18.33 -4.21
CA PHE A 110 13.29 -17.91 -2.82
C PHE A 110 14.66 -17.26 -2.64
N TYR A 111 14.75 -16.31 -1.73
CA TYR A 111 15.97 -15.59 -1.36
C TYR A 111 16.11 -15.56 0.16
N SER A 112 17.22 -14.99 0.65
CA SER A 112 17.37 -14.64 2.07
C SER A 112 16.28 -13.66 2.55
N ASP A 113 16.25 -13.42 3.86
CA ASP A 113 15.48 -12.32 4.48
C ASP A 113 13.97 -12.41 4.24
N ASN A 114 13.46 -13.66 4.18
CA ASN A 114 12.07 -14.00 3.93
C ASN A 114 11.52 -13.52 2.56
N LYS A 115 12.36 -13.22 1.56
CA LYS A 115 11.93 -12.69 0.25
C LYS A 115 11.67 -13.79 -0.77
N VAL A 116 10.61 -13.64 -1.57
CA VAL A 116 10.29 -14.55 -2.69
C VAL A 116 9.86 -13.75 -3.92
N ALA A 117 10.38 -14.12 -5.08
CA ALA A 117 9.97 -13.58 -6.37
C ALA A 117 9.04 -14.58 -7.07
N PHE A 118 7.92 -14.10 -7.59
CA PHE A 118 7.05 -14.88 -8.49
C PHE A 118 7.15 -14.34 -9.92
N PHE A 119 7.78 -15.13 -10.78
CA PHE A 119 7.91 -14.91 -12.21
C PHE A 119 6.67 -15.45 -12.93
N ILE A 120 6.18 -14.70 -13.91
CA ILE A 120 5.00 -15.03 -14.70
C ILE A 120 5.42 -14.94 -16.17
N ASP A 121 5.01 -15.92 -16.98
CA ASP A 121 5.15 -15.89 -18.44
C ASP A 121 6.60 -15.72 -18.95
N ILE A 122 7.58 -16.26 -18.22
CA ILE A 122 9.00 -16.13 -18.56
C ILE A 122 9.47 -17.18 -19.58
N LYS A 123 10.31 -16.76 -20.53
CA LYS A 123 11.13 -17.65 -21.37
C LYS A 123 12.48 -17.85 -20.69
N ILE A 124 12.77 -19.07 -20.26
CA ILE A 124 13.93 -19.32 -19.38
C ILE A 124 15.28 -19.07 -20.07
N ASP A 125 15.32 -19.15 -21.40
CA ASP A 125 16.54 -18.99 -22.21
C ASP A 125 16.92 -17.52 -22.49
N SER A 126 16.09 -16.54 -22.12
CA SER A 126 16.48 -15.13 -22.24
C SER A 126 17.37 -14.71 -21.07
N GLY A 127 18.51 -14.08 -21.38
CA GLY A 127 19.59 -13.83 -20.40
C GLY A 127 19.20 -13.00 -19.17
N ASP A 128 18.08 -12.28 -19.20
CA ASP A 128 17.55 -11.51 -18.07
C ASP A 128 16.15 -11.97 -17.59
N ALA A 129 15.71 -13.18 -17.98
CA ALA A 129 14.42 -13.77 -17.59
C ALA A 129 14.20 -13.78 -16.07
N LEU A 130 15.27 -14.07 -15.33
CA LEU A 130 15.26 -14.24 -13.88
C LEU A 130 15.65 -12.96 -13.11
N ASN A 131 15.60 -11.81 -13.76
CA ASN A 131 15.77 -10.51 -13.12
C ASN A 131 14.57 -10.21 -12.19
N PRO A 132 14.74 -10.09 -10.85
CA PRO A 132 13.67 -9.89 -9.88
C PRO A 132 12.86 -8.63 -10.12
N LYS A 133 13.44 -7.62 -10.79
CA LYS A 133 12.72 -6.41 -11.21
C LYS A 133 11.53 -6.72 -12.12
N LYS A 134 11.57 -7.82 -12.88
CA LYS A 134 10.45 -8.30 -13.72
C LYS A 134 9.43 -9.16 -12.96
N ALA A 135 9.78 -9.64 -11.76
CA ALA A 135 8.93 -10.52 -10.97
C ALA A 135 7.99 -9.77 -10.02
N GLN A 136 6.85 -10.38 -9.72
CA GLN A 136 6.00 -9.95 -8.61
C GLN A 136 6.75 -10.17 -7.29
N MET A 137 6.80 -9.14 -6.46
CA MET A 137 7.47 -9.22 -5.17
C MET A 137 6.61 -9.91 -4.11
N GLY A 138 7.25 -10.55 -3.16
CA GLY A 138 6.58 -11.13 -2.02
C GLY A 138 7.52 -11.54 -0.90
N PHE A 139 6.89 -12.04 0.16
CA PHE A 139 7.54 -12.56 1.35
C PHE A 139 7.00 -13.94 1.70
N TYR A 140 7.83 -14.78 2.33
CA TYR A 140 7.47 -16.12 2.79
C TYR A 140 7.80 -16.29 4.28
N SER A 141 7.14 -17.23 4.95
CA SER A 141 7.38 -17.54 6.37
C SER A 141 7.17 -19.04 6.63
N THR A 142 8.05 -19.62 7.44
CA THR A 142 8.08 -21.05 7.80
C THR A 142 8.03 -21.28 9.33
N CYS A 143 7.75 -20.22 10.11
CA CYS A 143 7.69 -20.25 11.58
C CYS A 143 6.43 -20.91 12.15
N SER A 144 5.37 -21.02 11.35
CA SER A 144 4.11 -21.64 11.75
C SER A 144 4.05 -23.08 11.27
N GLU A 145 3.13 -23.87 11.81
CA GLU A 145 2.81 -25.22 11.30
C GLU A 145 2.54 -25.22 9.79
N ILE A 146 1.96 -24.13 9.29
CA ILE A 146 1.68 -23.88 7.88
C ILE A 146 2.68 -22.85 7.33
N ASN A 147 3.54 -23.27 6.41
CA ASN A 147 4.40 -22.32 5.68
C ASN A 147 3.53 -21.49 4.72
N ASN A 148 3.82 -20.19 4.62
CA ASN A 148 3.00 -19.25 3.85
C ASN A 148 3.83 -18.32 2.96
N ILE A 149 3.21 -17.87 1.87
CA ILE A 149 3.72 -16.90 0.92
C ILE A 149 2.68 -15.78 0.78
N GLN A 150 3.12 -14.53 0.76
CA GLN A 150 2.32 -13.36 0.35
C GLN A 150 2.98 -12.71 -0.86
N ILE A 151 2.32 -12.76 -2.02
CA ILE A 151 2.75 -12.06 -3.25
C ILE A 151 1.86 -10.83 -3.45
N ALA A 152 2.46 -9.69 -3.78
CA ALA A 152 1.73 -8.50 -4.20
C ALA A 152 1.38 -8.57 -5.69
N TYR A 153 0.15 -8.21 -6.03
CA TYR A 153 -0.34 -8.12 -7.40
C TYR A 153 -1.07 -6.80 -7.62
N HIS A 154 -1.21 -6.41 -8.89
CA HIS A 154 -2.02 -5.29 -9.32
C HIS A 154 -3.13 -5.77 -10.25
N HIS A 155 -4.39 -5.48 -9.91
CA HIS A 155 -5.55 -5.69 -10.77
C HIS A 155 -6.15 -4.34 -11.17
N VAL A 156 -6.50 -4.17 -12.44
CA VAL A 156 -6.99 -2.90 -12.99
C VAL A 156 -8.27 -2.37 -12.31
N GLN A 157 -9.13 -3.26 -11.81
CA GLN A 157 -10.36 -2.87 -11.10
C GLN A 157 -10.22 -2.81 -9.58
N SER A 158 -9.20 -3.45 -9.00
CA SER A 158 -9.08 -3.64 -7.54
C SER A 158 -7.83 -2.99 -6.94
N GLY A 159 -7.04 -2.30 -7.76
CA GLY A 159 -5.75 -1.74 -7.36
C GLY A 159 -4.78 -2.83 -6.92
N ILE A 160 -4.12 -2.61 -5.79
CA ILE A 160 -3.03 -3.47 -5.31
C ILE A 160 -3.54 -4.35 -4.19
N PHE A 161 -3.42 -5.65 -4.38
CA PHE A 161 -3.87 -6.67 -3.44
C PHE A 161 -2.76 -7.67 -3.14
N LYS A 162 -2.94 -8.45 -2.07
CA LYS A 162 -2.01 -9.52 -1.69
C LYS A 162 -2.70 -10.86 -1.92
N SER A 163 -2.09 -11.71 -2.72
CA SER A 163 -2.44 -13.13 -2.74
C SER A 163 -1.75 -13.81 -1.56
N LYS A 164 -2.53 -14.44 -0.68
CA LYS A 164 -2.03 -15.34 0.36
C LYS A 164 -2.01 -16.76 -0.18
N LYS A 165 -0.90 -17.46 0.03
CA LYS A 165 -0.71 -18.84 -0.38
C LYS A 165 -0.10 -19.63 0.76
N GLU A 166 -0.47 -20.90 0.88
CA GLU A 166 0.22 -21.89 1.71
C GLU A 166 1.19 -22.66 0.81
N PHE A 167 2.29 -23.16 1.35
CA PHE A 167 3.23 -23.96 0.56
C PHE A 167 3.92 -25.08 1.35
N GLU A 168 4.34 -26.09 0.60
CA GLU A 168 5.11 -27.23 1.07
C GLU A 168 6.15 -27.60 0.01
N ILE A 169 7.33 -28.06 0.43
CA ILE A 169 8.36 -28.58 -0.46
C ILE A 169 8.54 -30.06 -0.11
N ILE A 170 8.21 -30.94 -1.06
CA ILE A 170 8.35 -32.39 -0.93
C ILE A 170 9.34 -32.84 -1.99
N SER A 171 10.55 -33.21 -1.55
CA SER A 171 11.67 -33.49 -2.46
C SER A 171 11.87 -32.31 -3.43
N ASP A 172 11.95 -32.57 -4.74
CA ASP A 172 12.12 -31.58 -5.79
C ASP A 172 10.81 -30.90 -6.27
N THR A 173 9.70 -31.01 -5.51
CA THR A 173 8.42 -30.38 -5.85
C THR A 173 7.99 -29.36 -4.81
N LEU A 174 7.78 -28.12 -5.24
CA LEU A 174 7.06 -27.09 -4.50
C LEU A 174 5.57 -27.18 -4.81
N ILE A 175 4.75 -27.40 -3.80
CA ILE A 175 3.29 -27.37 -3.86
C ILE A 175 2.82 -26.02 -3.33
N VAL A 176 2.05 -25.27 -4.12
CA VAL A 176 1.52 -23.95 -3.73
C VAL A 176 0.01 -23.98 -3.77
N LYS A 177 -0.61 -23.71 -2.62
CA LYS A 177 -2.07 -23.64 -2.43
C LYS A 177 -2.48 -22.17 -2.29
N THR A 178 -3.05 -21.60 -3.35
CA THR A 178 -3.59 -20.23 -3.33
C THR A 178 -4.89 -20.20 -2.52
N LEU A 179 -4.93 -19.33 -1.51
CA LEU A 179 -6.11 -19.18 -0.65
C LEU A 179 -7.17 -18.30 -1.32
N LYS A 180 -8.44 -18.68 -1.18
CA LYS A 180 -9.57 -17.94 -1.75
C LYS A 180 -9.63 -16.52 -1.19
N SER A 181 -9.72 -15.54 -2.07
CA SER A 181 -9.95 -14.12 -1.76
C SER A 181 -10.89 -13.51 -2.81
N PRO A 182 -11.38 -12.26 -2.63
CA PRO A 182 -12.20 -11.60 -3.64
C PRO A 182 -11.50 -11.38 -5.00
N GLN A 183 -10.16 -11.46 -5.04
CA GLN A 183 -9.33 -11.30 -6.25
C GLN A 183 -8.57 -12.58 -6.65
N ALA A 184 -8.73 -13.69 -5.93
CA ALA A 184 -8.04 -14.93 -6.21
C ALA A 184 -8.93 -16.16 -5.93
N SER A 185 -9.15 -16.97 -6.96
CA SER A 185 -9.76 -18.29 -6.78
C SER A 185 -8.86 -19.22 -5.97
N TYR A 186 -9.48 -20.17 -5.29
CA TYR A 186 -8.75 -21.30 -4.69
C TYR A 186 -8.09 -22.13 -5.80
N GLY A 187 -6.86 -22.57 -5.59
CA GLY A 187 -6.15 -23.43 -6.52
C GLY A 187 -4.91 -24.07 -5.89
N ILE A 188 -4.55 -25.26 -6.37
CA ILE A 188 -3.31 -25.96 -6.00
C ILE A 188 -2.49 -26.13 -7.27
N GLU A 189 -1.25 -25.65 -7.24
CA GLU A 189 -0.32 -25.71 -8.35
C GLU A 189 0.97 -26.43 -7.90
N LYS A 190 1.60 -27.15 -8.84
CA LYS A 190 2.88 -27.84 -8.61
C LYS A 190 3.96 -27.21 -9.47
N TYR A 191 5.12 -27.00 -8.86
CA TYR A 191 6.31 -26.41 -9.46
C TYR A 191 7.51 -27.31 -9.18
N TYR A 192 8.32 -27.59 -10.20
CA TYR A 192 9.43 -28.53 -10.15
C TYR A 192 10.76 -27.79 -10.01
N LYS A 193 11.65 -28.31 -9.15
CA LYS A 193 12.94 -27.72 -8.83
C LYS A 193 13.87 -27.74 -10.06
N ARG A 194 14.46 -26.58 -10.39
CA ARG A 194 15.55 -26.44 -11.34
C ARG A 194 16.72 -25.72 -10.66
N LYS A 195 17.89 -26.33 -10.67
CA LYS A 195 19.12 -25.70 -10.18
C LYS A 195 19.49 -24.50 -11.06
N LEU A 196 19.89 -23.40 -10.44
CA LEU A 196 20.34 -22.21 -11.16
C LEU A 196 21.84 -22.28 -11.47
N THR A 197 22.21 -21.73 -12.62
CA THR A 197 23.60 -21.48 -12.99
C THR A 197 24.16 -20.27 -12.25
N THR A 198 25.49 -20.15 -12.19
CA THR A 198 26.17 -18.99 -11.57
C THR A 198 25.69 -17.66 -12.15
N ASN A 199 25.43 -17.60 -13.46
CA ASN A 199 24.95 -16.40 -14.16
C ASN A 199 23.52 -16.02 -13.77
N GLU A 200 22.68 -16.97 -13.34
CA GLU A 200 21.31 -16.71 -12.88
C GLU A 200 21.23 -16.40 -11.37
N LEU A 201 22.31 -16.68 -10.62
CA LEU A 201 22.44 -16.39 -9.19
C LEU A 201 22.92 -14.97 -8.91
N ILE A 202 23.42 -14.23 -9.91
CA ILE A 202 23.88 -12.84 -9.75
C ILE A 202 22.76 -11.88 -9.32
N TYR A 203 21.51 -12.20 -9.65
CA TYR A 203 20.37 -11.32 -9.45
C TYR A 203 19.84 -11.33 -8.00
N LYS A 204 19.75 -10.14 -7.40
CA LYS A 204 19.18 -9.90 -6.06
C LYS A 204 17.85 -9.12 -6.15
N PRO A 205 16.91 -9.31 -5.21
CA PRO A 205 15.67 -8.54 -5.15
C PRO A 205 15.90 -7.03 -5.00
N ASP A 206 15.04 -6.22 -5.61
CA ASP A 206 14.99 -4.76 -5.45
C ASP A 206 14.09 -4.29 -4.28
N TRP A 207 13.83 -5.19 -3.32
CA TRP A 207 13.02 -4.99 -2.09
C TRP A 207 13.56 -5.82 -0.92
#